data_AF-A0A165Q5V0-F1
#
_entry.id   AF-A0A165Q5V0-F1
#
_cell.length_a   1.000
_cell.length_b   1.000
_cell.length_c   1.000
_cell.angle_alpha   90.00
_cell.angle_beta   90.00
_cell.angle_gamma   90.00
#
_symmetry.space_group_name_H-M   'P 1'
#
loop_
_entity.id
_entity.type
_entity.pdbx_description
1 polymer ?
#
loop_
_entity_poly.entity_id
_entity_poly.type
_entity_poly.pdbx_seq_one_letter_code
_entity_poly.pdbx_strand_id
1 'polypeptide(L)'
;MHSIVNISSSSFVWSLLLSFIAYVVFRRQAQKYNTKFFPILSGASFLWGHELNIFRTSLGLRFSQWFKEYGPVYRIRGALFVRVCSHAKARILKEIETTQHPDILVVSDRVAINHMLTTKVYTHVKAPPARHMVELIVGRGIIWAEGEQHKRFRGYCLIHTPHASIQRLHGIWKDPDAFVPERCIEPGGLPLKEKLQIGWSNLLSFNAGPRQCIGYRLALIELKSLLFTLISNFVFDDVGAKVLPWTSVSAVPLVEGREEKGPQVPLRATFAQ
;
A
#
# COMPACT_ATOMS: atom_id res chain seq x y z
N MET A 1 -16.28 2.57 -71.17
CA MET A 1 -16.07 1.28 -70.47
C MET A 1 -15.90 1.56 -68.98
N HIS A 2 -16.99 1.51 -68.20
CA HIS A 2 -16.93 1.63 -66.75
C HIS A 2 -16.89 0.23 -66.15
N SER A 3 -15.70 -0.21 -65.72
CA SER A 3 -15.55 -1.48 -64.99
C SER A 3 -15.99 -1.27 -63.55
N ILE A 4 -17.24 -1.64 -63.25
CA ILE A 4 -17.76 -1.68 -61.88
C ILE A 4 -17.08 -2.86 -61.19
N VAL A 5 -16.07 -2.56 -60.36
CA VAL A 5 -15.42 -3.54 -59.50
C VAL A 5 -16.44 -4.02 -58.48
N ASN A 6 -16.98 -5.22 -58.72
CA ASN A 6 -17.93 -5.87 -57.83
C ASN A 6 -17.16 -6.41 -56.61
N ILE A 7 -16.88 -5.54 -55.65
CA ILE A 7 -16.28 -5.92 -54.36
C ILE A 7 -17.33 -6.76 -53.65
N SER A 8 -17.12 -8.08 -53.60
CA SER A 8 -18.04 -8.98 -52.91
C SER A 8 -18.28 -8.45 -51.48
N SER A 9 -19.53 -8.22 -51.12
CA SER A 9 -19.93 -7.72 -49.80
C SER A 9 -19.39 -8.60 -48.66
N SER A 10 -19.07 -9.86 -48.93
CA SER A 10 -18.49 -10.80 -47.97
C SER A 10 -17.07 -10.41 -47.53
N SER A 11 -16.19 -10.02 -48.45
CA SER A 11 -14.77 -9.77 -48.14
C SER A 11 -14.54 -8.49 -47.35
N PHE A 12 -15.41 -7.49 -47.50
CA PHE A 12 -15.39 -6.27 -46.68
C PHE A 12 -15.91 -6.51 -45.25
N VAL A 13 -16.91 -7.40 -45.09
CA VAL A 13 -17.42 -7.77 -43.77
C VAL A 13 -16.38 -8.59 -43.01
N TRP A 14 -15.68 -9.52 -43.66
CA TRP A 14 -14.62 -10.31 -43.03
C TRP A 14 -13.41 -9.46 -42.61
N SER A 15 -13.04 -8.43 -43.38
CA SER A 15 -11.93 -7.53 -43.02
C SER A 15 -12.27 -6.63 -41.83
N LEU A 16 -13.51 -6.12 -41.76
CA LEU A 16 -14.01 -5.38 -40.60
C LEU A 16 -14.11 -6.27 -39.36
N LEU A 17 -14.55 -7.52 -39.51
CA LEU A 17 -14.67 -8.47 -38.41
C LEU A 17 -13.28 -8.89 -37.88
N LEU A 18 -12.31 -9.13 -38.77
CA LEU A 18 -10.91 -9.38 -38.41
C LEU A 18 -10.25 -8.18 -37.75
N SER A 19 -10.48 -6.96 -38.28
CA SER A 19 -9.98 -5.72 -37.67
C SER A 19 -10.61 -5.47 -36.30
N PHE A 20 -11.89 -5.78 -36.13
CA PHE A 20 -12.59 -5.68 -34.85
C PHE A 20 -12.10 -6.74 -33.85
N ILE A 21 -11.89 -7.99 -34.29
CA ILE A 21 -11.29 -9.04 -33.46
C ILE A 21 -9.86 -8.68 -33.08
N ALA A 22 -9.04 -8.21 -34.03
CA ALA A 22 -7.68 -7.74 -33.79
C ALA A 22 -7.67 -6.55 -32.82
N TYR A 23 -8.59 -5.60 -32.98
CA TYR A 23 -8.78 -4.48 -32.05
C TYR A 23 -9.21 -4.95 -30.66
N VAL A 24 -10.12 -5.91 -30.55
CA VAL A 24 -10.56 -6.48 -29.27
C VAL A 24 -9.45 -7.28 -28.60
N VAL A 25 -8.68 -8.06 -29.36
CA VAL A 25 -7.51 -8.83 -28.89
C VAL A 25 -6.39 -7.88 -28.48
N PHE A 26 -6.07 -6.87 -29.29
CA PHE A 26 -5.10 -5.82 -29.00
C PHE A 26 -5.51 -5.00 -27.77
N ARG A 27 -6.77 -4.58 -27.66
CA ARG A 27 -7.31 -3.92 -26.45
C ARG A 27 -7.25 -4.83 -25.23
N ARG A 28 -7.54 -6.13 -25.39
CA ARG A 28 -7.44 -7.14 -24.31
C ARG A 28 -6.00 -7.38 -23.87
N GLN A 29 -5.04 -7.37 -24.80
CA GLN A 29 -3.61 -7.46 -24.48
C GLN A 29 -3.06 -6.15 -23.90
N ALA A 30 -3.42 -4.99 -24.46
CA ALA A 30 -2.97 -3.67 -24.02
C ALA A 30 -3.55 -3.25 -22.65
N GLN A 31 -4.71 -3.80 -22.24
CA GLN A 31 -5.24 -3.61 -20.87
C GLN A 31 -4.65 -4.57 -19.83
N LYS A 32 -3.85 -5.57 -20.24
CA LYS A 32 -3.08 -6.37 -19.30
C LYS A 32 -1.81 -5.59 -19.00
N TYR A 33 -1.86 -4.71 -18.00
CA TYR A 33 -0.65 -4.16 -17.42
C TYR A 33 0.26 -5.33 -17.05
N ASN A 34 1.41 -5.40 -17.71
CA ASN A 34 2.28 -6.56 -17.68
C ASN A 34 3.04 -6.58 -16.36
N THR A 35 2.35 -6.94 -15.27
CA THR A 35 2.99 -7.17 -13.96
C THR A 35 4.00 -8.31 -14.03
N LYS A 36 4.05 -9.09 -15.13
CA LYS A 36 5.10 -10.07 -15.40
C LYS A 36 6.50 -9.47 -15.54
N PHE A 37 6.62 -8.16 -15.73
CA PHE A 37 7.93 -7.50 -15.83
C PHE A 37 8.69 -7.48 -14.48
N PHE A 38 7.97 -7.49 -13.35
CA PHE A 38 8.59 -7.40 -12.03
C PHE A 38 8.88 -8.79 -11.44
N PRO A 39 10.00 -8.97 -10.73
CA PRO A 39 10.37 -10.25 -10.13
C PRO A 39 9.34 -10.67 -9.07
N ILE A 40 9.06 -11.96 -9.04
CA ILE A 40 8.25 -12.58 -7.98
C ILE A 40 9.21 -13.16 -6.95
N LEU A 41 8.95 -12.89 -5.67
CA LEU A 41 9.76 -13.43 -4.59
C LEU A 41 9.69 -14.95 -4.53
N SER A 42 10.84 -15.57 -4.22
CA SER A 42 10.95 -16.98 -3.88
C SER A 42 10.63 -17.23 -2.40
N GLY A 43 10.14 -18.44 -2.05
CA GLY A 43 9.86 -18.82 -0.66
C GLY A 43 8.42 -18.63 -0.19
N ALA A 44 7.44 -18.66 -1.11
CA ALA A 44 6.02 -18.63 -0.77
C ALA A 44 5.58 -19.92 -0.05
N SER A 45 4.90 -19.79 1.09
CA SER A 45 4.21 -20.91 1.73
C SER A 45 3.02 -21.37 0.91
N PHE A 46 2.76 -22.68 0.87
CA PHE A 46 1.66 -23.25 0.08
C PHE A 46 0.28 -22.71 0.47
N LEU A 47 0.01 -22.55 1.77
CA LEU A 47 -1.30 -22.07 2.22
C LEU A 47 -1.35 -20.54 2.37
N TRP A 48 -0.27 -19.93 2.85
CA TRP A 48 -0.27 -18.53 3.28
C TRP A 48 0.54 -17.58 2.38
N GLY A 49 1.11 -18.08 1.28
CA GLY A 49 1.95 -17.26 0.40
C GLY A 49 3.11 -16.62 1.16
N HIS A 50 3.34 -15.33 0.93
CA HIS A 50 4.32 -14.51 1.64
C HIS A 50 3.71 -13.74 2.84
N GLU A 51 2.39 -13.76 3.00
CA GLU A 51 1.69 -13.00 4.04
C GLU A 51 2.03 -13.52 5.44
N LEU A 52 2.21 -14.83 5.62
CA LEU A 52 2.63 -15.39 6.91
C LEU A 52 3.95 -14.79 7.40
N ASN A 53 4.91 -14.59 6.50
CA ASN A 53 6.20 -13.99 6.85
C ASN A 53 6.04 -12.52 7.23
N ILE A 54 5.10 -11.81 6.59
CA ILE A 54 4.78 -10.42 6.93
C ILE A 54 4.15 -10.33 8.32
N PHE A 55 3.21 -11.23 8.65
CA PHE A 55 2.53 -11.24 9.95
C PHE A 55 3.41 -11.69 11.11
N ARG A 56 4.36 -12.61 10.87
CA ARG A 56 5.26 -13.12 11.92
C ARG A 56 6.44 -12.22 12.23
N THR A 57 6.76 -11.28 11.35
CA THR A 57 7.95 -10.43 11.51
C THR A 57 7.54 -9.05 12.01
N SER A 58 8.48 -8.36 12.68
CA SER A 58 8.27 -6.99 13.13
C SER A 58 7.91 -6.04 11.99
N LEU A 59 7.19 -4.97 12.33
CA LEU A 59 6.57 -4.05 11.37
C LEU A 59 7.57 -3.53 10.33
N GLY A 60 7.28 -3.80 9.06
CA GLY A 60 8.02 -3.28 7.92
C GLY A 60 9.41 -3.91 7.69
N LEU A 61 9.91 -4.74 8.61
CA LEU A 61 11.27 -5.30 8.52
C LEU A 61 11.42 -6.20 7.29
N ARG A 62 10.42 -7.07 7.02
CA ARG A 62 10.44 -7.95 5.84
C ARG A 62 10.45 -7.16 4.53
N PHE A 63 9.59 -6.15 4.43
CA PHE A 63 9.57 -5.29 3.25
C PHE A 63 10.90 -4.55 3.08
N SER A 64 11.53 -4.07 4.16
CA SER A 64 12.86 -3.45 4.10
C SER A 64 13.95 -4.42 3.62
N GLN A 65 13.92 -5.68 4.06
CA GLN A 65 14.82 -6.73 3.57
C GLN A 65 14.62 -6.98 2.07
N TRP A 66 13.37 -7.15 1.65
CA TRP A 66 13.03 -7.37 0.25
C TRP A 66 13.32 -6.16 -0.65
N PHE A 67 13.22 -4.94 -0.14
CA PHE A 67 13.65 -3.75 -0.87
C PHE A 67 15.15 -3.74 -1.13
N LYS A 68 15.97 -4.27 -0.21
CA LYS A 68 17.42 -4.43 -0.42
C LYS A 68 17.74 -5.52 -1.43
N GLU A 69 16.98 -6.61 -1.43
CA GLU A 69 17.26 -7.80 -2.25
C GLU A 69 16.70 -7.71 -3.68
N TYR A 70 15.45 -7.25 -3.84
CA TYR A 70 14.73 -7.23 -5.13
C TYR A 70 14.53 -5.81 -5.71
N GLY A 71 14.92 -4.77 -4.97
CA GLY A 71 14.78 -3.38 -5.38
C GLY A 71 13.40 -2.77 -5.05
N PRO A 72 13.08 -1.58 -5.61
CA PRO A 72 11.97 -0.75 -5.15
C PRO A 72 10.57 -1.22 -5.58
N VAL A 73 10.47 -2.15 -6.55
CA VAL A 73 9.20 -2.68 -7.04
C VAL A 73 9.33 -4.17 -7.29
N TYR A 74 8.49 -4.97 -6.63
CA TYR A 74 8.49 -6.42 -6.75
C TYR A 74 7.10 -7.01 -6.49
N ARG A 75 6.95 -8.32 -6.71
CA ARG A 75 5.68 -9.03 -6.52
C ARG A 75 5.76 -10.06 -5.42
N ILE A 76 4.74 -10.05 -4.56
CA ILE A 76 4.55 -11.07 -3.53
C ILE A 76 3.28 -11.88 -3.83
N ARG A 77 3.27 -13.13 -3.39
CA ARG A 77 2.08 -13.99 -3.42
C ARG A 77 1.27 -13.84 -2.13
N GLY A 78 -0.02 -13.53 -2.23
CA GLY A 78 -0.95 -13.52 -1.09
C GLY A 78 -1.35 -14.92 -0.64
N ALA A 79 -2.13 -15.06 0.44
CA ALA A 79 -2.59 -16.37 0.90
C ALA A 79 -3.55 -17.07 -0.09
N LEU A 80 -3.55 -18.40 -0.07
CA LEU A 80 -4.40 -19.26 -0.89
C LEU A 80 -5.86 -19.05 -0.47
N PHE A 81 -6.81 -19.08 -1.41
CA PHE A 81 -8.25 -18.81 -1.19
C PHE A 81 -8.62 -17.37 -0.75
N VAL A 82 -7.65 -16.46 -0.64
CA VAL A 82 -7.97 -15.02 -0.50
C VAL A 82 -8.59 -14.54 -1.81
N ARG A 83 -9.89 -14.26 -1.78
CA ARG A 83 -10.66 -13.68 -2.90
C ARG A 83 -10.00 -12.38 -3.35
N VAL A 84 -9.21 -12.43 -4.43
CA VAL A 84 -8.82 -11.22 -5.15
C VAL A 84 -9.69 -11.16 -6.39
N CYS A 85 -10.67 -10.24 -6.37
CA CYS A 85 -11.55 -10.01 -7.50
C CYS A 85 -10.74 -9.53 -8.70
N SER A 86 -10.22 -10.45 -9.51
CA SER A 86 -9.76 -10.18 -10.86
C SER A 86 -10.97 -10.07 -11.79
N HIS A 87 -11.85 -9.10 -11.57
CA HIS A 87 -12.96 -8.86 -12.50
C HIS A 87 -12.67 -7.67 -13.40
N ALA A 88 -11.98 -7.98 -14.49
CA ALA A 88 -12.24 -7.27 -15.73
C ALA A 88 -13.66 -7.63 -16.20
N LYS A 89 -14.54 -6.62 -16.22
CA LYS A 89 -15.93 -6.58 -16.71
C LYS A 89 -17.02 -7.12 -15.77
N ALA A 90 -18.03 -6.27 -15.64
CA ALA A 90 -19.18 -6.36 -14.76
C ALA A 90 -20.17 -7.50 -15.12
N ARG A 91 -20.99 -7.81 -14.11
CA ARG A 91 -22.39 -8.25 -14.25
C ARG A 91 -22.57 -9.72 -14.67
N ILE A 92 -22.13 -10.62 -13.80
CA ILE A 92 -22.74 -11.89 -13.37
C ILE A 92 -21.70 -12.49 -12.42
N LEU A 93 -22.09 -12.66 -11.15
CA LEU A 93 -21.30 -13.38 -10.16
C LEU A 93 -21.10 -14.82 -10.66
N LYS A 94 -19.95 -15.09 -11.27
CA LYS A 94 -19.39 -16.43 -11.27
C LYS A 94 -18.15 -16.35 -10.40
N GLU A 95 -18.34 -16.77 -9.16
CA GLU A 95 -17.28 -17.14 -8.23
C GLU A 95 -16.35 -18.12 -8.95
N ILE A 96 -15.26 -17.61 -9.51
CA ILE A 96 -14.15 -18.43 -9.95
C ILE A 96 -13.23 -18.49 -8.75
N GLU A 97 -13.30 -19.61 -8.05
CA GLU A 97 -12.38 -20.06 -7.03
C GLU A 97 -11.01 -20.22 -7.70
N THR A 98 -10.23 -19.14 -7.74
CA THR A 98 -8.87 -19.20 -8.29
C THR A 98 -8.01 -19.98 -7.28
N THR A 99 -7.69 -21.24 -7.60
CA THR A 99 -6.77 -22.12 -6.85
C THR A 99 -5.32 -21.63 -6.84
N GLN A 100 -5.05 -20.45 -7.39
CA GLN A 100 -3.73 -19.84 -7.46
C GLN A 100 -3.65 -18.62 -6.55
N HIS A 101 -2.55 -18.51 -5.80
CA HIS A 101 -2.28 -17.35 -4.98
C HIS A 101 -2.38 -16.04 -5.79
N PRO A 102 -3.05 -15.00 -5.25
CA PRO A 102 -3.09 -13.71 -5.92
C PRO A 102 -1.72 -13.05 -5.92
N ASP A 103 -1.37 -12.45 -7.05
CA ASP A 103 -0.17 -11.63 -7.17
C ASP A 103 -0.44 -10.22 -6.64
N ILE A 104 0.38 -9.77 -5.68
CA ILE A 104 0.33 -8.44 -5.08
C ILE A 104 1.58 -7.68 -5.54
N LEU A 105 1.38 -6.50 -6.14
CA LEU A 105 2.49 -5.63 -6.51
C LEU A 105 2.87 -4.75 -5.30
N VAL A 106 4.11 -4.82 -4.86
CA VAL A 106 4.66 -3.98 -3.81
C VAL A 106 5.47 -2.85 -4.45
N VAL A 107 5.18 -1.60 -4.07
CA VAL A 107 5.78 -0.41 -4.68
C VAL A 107 6.33 0.51 -3.59
N SER A 108 7.60 0.91 -3.71
CA SER A 108 8.21 1.97 -2.89
C SER A 108 8.63 3.21 -3.67
N ASP A 109 8.55 3.18 -5.00
CA ASP A 109 8.97 4.30 -5.84
C ASP A 109 8.08 5.54 -5.63
N ARG A 110 8.70 6.70 -5.42
CA ARG A 110 8.01 7.98 -5.17
C ARG A 110 7.09 8.35 -6.33
N VAL A 111 7.56 8.21 -7.57
CA VAL A 111 6.80 8.65 -8.76
C VAL A 111 5.57 7.76 -8.92
N ALA A 112 5.75 6.44 -8.78
CA ALA A 112 4.65 5.48 -8.80
C ALA A 112 3.64 5.73 -7.67
N ILE A 113 4.11 5.91 -6.43
CA ILE A 113 3.24 6.22 -5.28
C ILE A 113 2.48 7.53 -5.50
N ASN A 114 3.14 8.57 -6.03
CA ASN A 114 2.47 9.82 -6.35
C ASN A 114 1.41 9.66 -7.41
N HIS A 115 1.76 9.01 -8.52
CA HIS A 115 0.79 8.73 -9.55
C HIS A 115 -0.41 7.91 -9.02
N MET A 116 -0.19 6.98 -8.08
CA MET A 116 -1.27 6.22 -7.46
C MET A 116 -2.12 7.02 -6.47
N LEU A 117 -1.49 7.77 -5.56
CA LEU A 117 -2.16 8.45 -4.45
C LEU A 117 -2.72 9.83 -4.83
N THR A 118 -2.27 10.44 -5.93
CA THR A 118 -2.74 11.77 -6.37
C THR A 118 -3.38 11.76 -7.75
N THR A 119 -2.71 11.21 -8.78
CA THR A 119 -3.17 11.32 -10.18
C THR A 119 -4.26 10.32 -10.54
N LYS A 120 -4.02 9.02 -10.29
CA LYS A 120 -4.90 7.91 -10.70
C LYS A 120 -5.50 7.16 -9.51
N VAL A 121 -5.93 7.92 -8.51
CA VAL A 121 -6.47 7.41 -7.23
C VAL A 121 -7.62 6.43 -7.37
N TYR A 122 -8.49 6.64 -8.36
CA TYR A 122 -9.72 5.85 -8.54
C TYR A 122 -9.51 4.56 -9.32
N THR A 123 -8.33 4.38 -9.93
CA THR A 123 -7.95 3.15 -10.64
C THR A 123 -7.27 2.12 -9.75
N HIS A 124 -7.00 2.48 -8.49
CA HIS A 124 -6.36 1.61 -7.50
C HIS A 124 -7.31 1.46 -6.32
N VAL A 125 -7.70 0.22 -6.03
CA VAL A 125 -8.58 -0.13 -4.90
C VAL A 125 -7.82 -0.94 -3.86
N LYS A 126 -8.31 -0.90 -2.62
CA LYS A 126 -7.78 -1.73 -1.54
C LYS A 126 -8.02 -3.20 -1.87
N ALA A 127 -7.18 -4.06 -1.30
CA ALA A 127 -7.41 -5.51 -1.31
C ALA A 127 -8.80 -5.82 -0.72
N PRO A 128 -9.51 -6.83 -1.23
CA PRO A 128 -10.77 -7.25 -0.62
C PRO A 128 -10.68 -7.54 0.89
N PRO A 129 -9.61 -8.17 1.42
CA PRO A 129 -9.42 -8.31 2.88
C PRO A 129 -9.29 -6.97 3.61
N ALA A 130 -8.53 -6.02 3.06
CA ALA A 130 -8.37 -4.70 3.64
C ALA A 130 -9.69 -3.91 3.64
N ARG A 131 -10.52 -4.09 2.62
CA ARG A 131 -11.87 -3.51 2.57
C ARG A 131 -12.78 -4.08 3.67
N HIS A 132 -12.73 -5.40 3.89
CA HIS A 132 -13.47 -6.03 4.98
C HIS A 132 -13.00 -5.56 6.35
N MET A 133 -11.68 -5.44 6.58
CA MET A 133 -11.16 -4.88 7.84
C MET A 133 -11.65 -3.45 8.07
N VAL A 134 -11.61 -2.60 7.04
CA VAL A 134 -12.15 -1.23 7.12
C VAL A 134 -13.64 -1.24 7.44
N GLU A 135 -14.41 -2.17 6.86
CA GLU A 135 -15.84 -2.33 7.16
C GLU A 135 -16.09 -2.67 8.63
N LEU A 136 -15.28 -3.55 9.20
CA LEU A 136 -15.41 -3.97 10.60
C LEU A 136 -15.07 -2.85 11.58
N ILE A 137 -14.08 -2.00 11.24
CA ILE A 137 -13.60 -0.95 12.15
C ILE A 137 -14.48 0.30 12.09
N VAL A 138 -14.81 0.77 10.88
CA VAL A 138 -15.48 2.07 10.67
C VAL A 138 -16.82 1.95 9.93
N GLY A 139 -17.30 0.74 9.66
CA GLY A 139 -18.52 0.51 8.91
C GLY A 139 -18.40 0.81 7.41
N ARG A 140 -19.53 0.71 6.71
CA ARG A 140 -19.64 1.09 5.28
C ARG A 140 -19.77 2.61 5.12
N GLY A 141 -18.67 3.33 5.39
CA GLY A 141 -18.59 4.79 5.28
C GLY A 141 -17.70 5.28 4.12
N ILE A 142 -17.36 6.57 4.14
CA ILE A 142 -16.50 7.23 3.13
C ILE A 142 -15.12 6.55 2.99
N ILE A 143 -14.59 5.99 4.08
CA ILE A 143 -13.29 5.29 4.10
C ILE A 143 -13.38 3.90 3.43
N TRP A 144 -14.56 3.26 3.51
CA TRP A 144 -14.86 1.97 2.89
C TRP A 144 -15.25 2.10 1.41
N ALA A 145 -15.87 3.22 1.02
CA ALA A 145 -16.33 3.48 -0.34
C ALA A 145 -15.15 3.54 -1.34
N GLU A 146 -15.20 2.72 -2.39
CA GLU A 146 -14.15 2.65 -3.43
C GLU A 146 -14.73 2.40 -4.82
N GLY A 147 -13.94 2.68 -5.87
CA GLY A 147 -14.29 2.39 -7.26
C GLY A 147 -15.53 3.15 -7.74
N GLU A 148 -16.49 2.46 -8.37
CA GLU A 148 -17.74 3.03 -8.91
C GLU A 148 -18.55 3.82 -7.86
N GLN A 149 -18.57 3.35 -6.62
CA GLN A 149 -19.30 3.97 -5.51
C GLN A 149 -18.58 5.23 -4.98
N HIS A 150 -17.30 5.38 -5.35
CA HIS A 150 -16.49 6.55 -5.08
C HIS A 150 -16.31 7.44 -6.33
N LYS A 151 -16.66 7.01 -7.56
CA LYS A 151 -16.72 7.89 -8.76
C LYS A 151 -17.49 7.48 -10.04
N ARG A 152 -18.00 6.25 -10.23
CA ARG A 152 -18.43 5.68 -11.54
C ARG A 152 -17.27 5.61 -12.57
N PHE A 153 -16.89 4.39 -12.96
CA PHE A 153 -15.90 3.86 -13.93
C PHE A 153 -14.44 3.45 -13.53
N ARG A 154 -14.27 2.10 -13.43
CA ARG A 154 -13.22 1.09 -13.82
C ARG A 154 -11.71 1.14 -13.45
N GLY A 155 -11.24 -0.04 -12.98
CA GLY A 155 -9.89 -0.61 -13.09
C GLY A 155 -9.34 -1.10 -11.74
N TYR A 156 -8.91 -2.36 -11.60
CA TYR A 156 -8.49 -2.94 -10.32
C TYR A 156 -7.16 -3.70 -10.45
N CYS A 157 -6.12 -3.17 -9.82
CA CYS A 157 -4.86 -3.86 -9.54
C CYS A 157 -4.60 -3.70 -8.03
N LEU A 158 -4.31 -4.80 -7.34
CA LEU A 158 -3.95 -4.75 -5.92
C LEU A 158 -2.49 -4.30 -5.80
N ILE A 159 -2.31 -3.08 -5.31
CA ILE A 159 -1.00 -2.51 -5.02
C ILE A 159 -0.87 -2.29 -3.53
N HIS A 160 0.21 -2.81 -2.96
CA HIS A 160 0.57 -2.64 -1.56
C HIS A 160 1.70 -1.63 -1.42
N THR A 161 1.44 -0.55 -0.68
CA THR A 161 2.42 0.50 -0.38
C THR A 161 2.84 0.38 1.09
N PRO A 162 3.99 -0.26 1.41
CA PRO A 162 4.42 -0.48 2.78
C PRO A 162 4.95 0.82 3.41
N HIS A 163 4.06 1.61 4.01
CA HIS A 163 4.39 2.95 4.54
C HIS A 163 5.58 2.95 5.52
N ALA A 164 5.59 2.03 6.49
CA ALA A 164 6.64 1.95 7.51
C ALA A 164 8.03 1.70 6.90
N SER A 165 8.13 0.83 5.88
CA SER A 165 9.39 0.50 5.24
C SER A 165 9.86 1.61 4.29
N ILE A 166 8.93 2.26 3.59
CA ILE A 166 9.24 3.38 2.71
C ILE A 166 9.86 4.54 3.51
N GLN A 167 9.35 4.78 4.72
CA GLN A 167 9.88 5.79 5.64
C GLN A 167 11.23 5.42 6.29
N ARG A 168 11.74 4.20 6.04
CA ARG A 168 13.02 3.69 6.55
C ARG A 168 13.93 3.16 5.44
N LEU A 169 13.74 3.61 4.20
CA LEU A 169 14.58 3.19 3.08
C LEU A 169 16.02 3.68 3.26
N HIS A 170 16.97 2.74 3.38
CA HIS A 170 18.41 3.03 3.52
C HIS A 170 19.00 3.83 2.35
N GLY A 171 18.41 3.76 1.16
CA GLY A 171 18.86 4.55 0.01
C GLY A 171 18.44 6.03 0.06
N ILE A 172 17.54 6.40 0.98
CA ILE A 172 16.98 7.75 1.11
C ILE A 172 17.36 8.36 2.46
N TRP A 173 17.13 7.62 3.54
CA TRP A 173 17.33 8.07 4.90
C TRP A 173 18.69 7.61 5.41
N LYS A 174 19.46 8.54 6.00
CA LYS A 174 20.65 8.20 6.78
C LYS A 174 20.19 7.54 8.08
N ASP A 175 20.84 6.46 8.50
CA ASP A 175 20.55 5.72 9.74
C ASP A 175 19.04 5.51 10.03
N PRO A 176 18.27 4.89 9.12
CA PRO A 176 16.81 4.83 9.18
C PRO A 176 16.24 4.00 10.34
N ASP A 177 17.04 3.10 10.89
CA ASP A 177 16.65 2.21 11.99
C ASP A 177 16.92 2.84 13.36
N ALA A 178 17.65 3.97 13.41
CA ALA A 178 17.93 4.72 14.63
C ALA A 178 16.92 5.86 14.83
N PHE A 179 16.55 6.12 16.08
CA PHE A 179 15.76 7.30 16.44
C PHE A 179 16.68 8.50 16.60
N VAL A 180 16.72 9.38 15.59
CA VAL A 180 17.58 10.57 15.54
C VAL A 180 16.71 11.82 15.36
N PRO A 181 16.21 12.44 16.45
CA PRO A 181 15.36 13.63 16.40
C PRO A 181 16.00 14.84 15.70
N GLU A 182 17.31 15.00 15.88
CA GLU A 182 18.11 16.14 15.42
C GLU A 182 18.03 16.28 13.90
N ARG A 183 17.85 15.17 13.19
CA ARG A 183 17.60 15.11 11.74
C ARG A 183 16.53 16.09 11.26
N CYS A 184 15.50 16.30 12.07
CA CYS A 184 14.33 17.12 11.73
C CYS A 184 14.52 18.60 12.09
N ILE A 185 15.57 18.95 12.83
CA ILE A 185 15.84 20.29 13.37
C ILE A 185 17.04 20.91 12.64
N GLU A 186 18.07 20.10 12.38
CA GLU A 186 19.32 20.57 11.80
C GLU A 186 19.19 20.90 10.30
N PRO A 187 19.76 22.04 9.85
CA PRO A 187 19.84 22.38 8.44
C PRO A 187 20.60 21.29 7.66
N GLY A 188 19.95 20.69 6.66
CA GLY A 188 20.54 19.61 5.87
C GLY A 188 20.48 18.21 6.50
N GLY A 189 19.86 18.06 7.68
CA GLY A 189 19.63 16.74 8.29
C GLY A 189 18.65 15.88 7.48
N LEU A 190 17.69 16.52 6.80
CA LEU A 190 16.74 15.87 5.92
C LEU A 190 17.32 15.62 4.51
N PRO A 191 17.00 14.47 3.89
CA PRO A 191 17.29 14.22 2.49
C PRO A 191 16.70 15.29 1.56
N LEU A 192 17.27 15.43 0.36
CA LEU A 192 16.74 16.31 -0.67
C LEU A 192 15.25 16.06 -0.91
N LYS A 193 14.49 17.16 -1.06
CA LYS A 193 13.03 17.12 -1.21
C LYS A 193 12.57 16.26 -2.39
N GLU A 194 13.36 16.16 -3.46
CA GLU A 194 13.03 15.31 -4.61
C GLU A 194 13.03 13.81 -4.26
N LYS A 195 13.85 13.40 -3.29
CA LYS A 195 14.00 12.00 -2.86
C LYS A 195 12.98 11.59 -1.81
N LEU A 196 12.45 12.54 -1.04
CA LEU A 196 11.48 12.28 0.02
C LEU A 196 10.11 11.87 -0.53
N GLN A 197 9.20 11.38 0.31
CA GLN A 197 7.86 10.97 -0.13
C GLN A 197 6.90 12.17 -0.28
N ILE A 198 5.72 11.90 -0.78
CA ILE A 198 4.62 12.86 -0.85
C ILE A 198 3.79 12.84 0.44
N GLY A 199 3.04 13.91 0.69
CA GLY A 199 2.17 14.02 1.86
C GLY A 199 2.68 15.06 2.85
N TRP A 200 2.06 15.09 4.03
CA TRP A 200 2.41 16.04 5.07
C TRP A 200 3.85 15.80 5.56
N SER A 201 4.65 16.86 5.63
CA SER A 201 6.08 16.81 6.00
C SER A 201 6.92 15.81 5.19
N ASN A 202 6.50 15.51 3.95
CA ASN A 202 7.10 14.47 3.11
C ASN A 202 7.06 13.05 3.71
N LEU A 203 6.05 12.78 4.53
CA LEU A 203 5.79 11.48 5.18
C LEU A 203 4.43 10.92 4.77
N LEU A 204 4.38 9.61 4.56
CA LEU A 204 3.14 8.86 4.28
C LEU A 204 2.32 8.48 5.53
N SER A 205 2.64 9.02 6.72
CA SER A 205 1.97 8.64 7.99
C SER A 205 0.48 8.95 7.98
N PHE A 206 0.08 9.99 7.25
CA PHE A 206 -1.31 10.37 7.05
C PHE A 206 -1.80 10.11 5.63
N ASN A 207 -1.13 9.24 4.85
CA ASN A 207 -1.30 9.13 3.39
C ASN A 207 -1.01 10.44 2.65
N ALA A 208 -1.36 10.50 1.36
CA ALA A 208 -1.23 11.68 0.52
C ALA A 208 -2.41 11.80 -0.46
N GLY A 209 -2.62 12.99 -1.02
CA GLY A 209 -3.65 13.25 -2.03
C GLY A 209 -5.08 13.16 -1.50
N PRO A 210 -6.06 12.81 -2.35
CA PRO A 210 -7.48 12.67 -1.96
C PRO A 210 -7.74 11.58 -0.91
N ARG A 211 -6.77 10.67 -0.69
CA ARG A 211 -6.81 9.61 0.32
C ARG A 211 -6.08 9.99 1.61
N GLN A 212 -5.55 11.22 1.69
CA GLN A 212 -4.91 11.72 2.90
C GLN A 212 -5.93 11.76 4.05
N CYS A 213 -5.50 11.42 5.25
CA CYS A 213 -6.34 11.44 6.44
C CYS A 213 -6.94 12.83 6.61
N ILE A 214 -8.27 12.93 6.60
CA ILE A 214 -8.98 14.20 6.78
C ILE A 214 -8.67 14.83 8.15
N GLY A 215 -8.44 14.00 9.17
CA GLY A 215 -8.14 14.40 10.53
C GLY A 215 -6.66 14.67 10.83
N TYR A 216 -5.76 14.68 9.83
CA TYR A 216 -4.32 14.78 10.11
C TYR A 216 -3.94 16.05 10.89
N ARG A 217 -4.63 17.18 10.64
CA ARG A 217 -4.39 18.44 11.36
C ARG A 217 -4.81 18.34 12.82
N LEU A 218 -5.96 17.72 13.09
CA LEU A 218 -6.45 17.48 14.44
C LEU A 218 -5.49 16.57 15.19
N ALA A 219 -5.08 15.45 14.57
CA ALA A 219 -4.13 14.51 15.16
C ALA A 219 -2.79 15.18 15.52
N LEU A 220 -2.30 16.10 14.70
CA LEU A 220 -1.07 16.86 14.99
C LEU A 220 -1.25 17.86 16.14
N ILE A 221 -2.41 18.50 16.25
CA ILE A 221 -2.71 19.40 17.37
C ILE A 221 -2.80 18.58 18.67
N GLU A 222 -3.56 17.49 18.67
CA GLU A 222 -3.70 16.60 19.82
C GLU A 222 -2.34 16.03 20.26
N LEU A 223 -1.52 15.56 19.32
CA LEU A 223 -0.19 15.05 19.63
C LEU A 223 0.71 16.13 20.23
N LYS A 224 0.69 17.35 19.68
CA LYS A 224 1.48 18.47 20.20
C LYS A 224 1.00 18.91 21.58
N SER A 225 -0.31 19.01 21.81
CA SER A 225 -0.89 19.38 23.10
C SER A 225 -0.62 18.31 24.17
N LEU A 226 -0.71 17.03 23.80
CA LEU A 226 -0.37 15.92 24.68
C LEU A 226 1.13 15.97 25.02
N LEU A 227 2.00 16.08 24.01
CA LEU A 227 3.44 16.13 24.22
C LEU A 227 3.83 17.33 25.10
N PHE A 228 3.30 18.52 24.82
CA PHE A 228 3.52 19.72 25.63
C PHE A 228 3.13 19.49 27.09
N THR A 229 1.92 18.98 27.33
CA THR A 229 1.45 18.67 28.70
C THR A 229 2.36 17.66 29.39
N LEU A 230 2.79 16.60 28.69
CA LEU A 230 3.64 15.57 29.25
C LEU A 230 5.04 16.09 29.60
N ILE A 231 5.71 16.78 28.68
CA ILE A 231 7.09 17.26 28.92
C ILE A 231 7.15 18.44 29.88
N SER A 232 6.08 19.23 30.01
CA SER A 232 6.04 20.36 30.94
C SER A 232 5.75 19.95 32.38
N ASN A 233 5.15 18.77 32.61
CA ASN A 233 4.73 18.34 33.94
C ASN A 233 5.46 17.09 34.43
N PHE A 234 6.16 16.35 33.56
CA PHE A 234 6.78 15.08 33.92
C PHE A 234 8.21 14.95 33.40
N VAL A 235 9.06 14.30 34.20
CA VAL A 235 10.36 13.76 33.81
C VAL A 235 10.20 12.27 33.58
N PHE A 236 10.68 11.78 32.44
CA PHE A 236 10.57 10.38 32.04
C PHE A 236 11.93 9.68 32.11
N ASP A 237 11.97 8.54 32.78
CA ASP A 237 13.14 7.65 32.83
C ASP A 237 12.85 6.32 32.11
N ASP A 238 13.88 5.78 31.47
CA ASP A 238 13.84 4.44 30.89
C ASP A 238 13.82 3.38 32.00
N VAL A 239 13.00 2.35 31.78
CA VAL A 239 12.85 1.20 32.67
C VAL A 239 13.61 -0.03 32.17
N GLY A 240 14.34 0.10 31.06
CA GLY A 240 15.15 -0.97 30.46
C GLY A 240 14.31 -2.07 29.79
N ALA A 241 13.02 -1.83 29.58
CA ALA A 241 12.14 -2.78 28.92
C ALA A 241 12.37 -2.76 27.41
N LYS A 242 12.57 -3.93 26.82
CA LYS A 242 12.73 -4.06 25.38
C LYS A 242 11.36 -4.01 24.69
N VAL A 243 11.14 -2.94 23.92
CA VAL A 243 9.89 -2.72 23.18
C VAL A 243 10.04 -3.20 21.74
N LEU A 244 9.09 -4.02 21.29
CA LEU A 244 8.99 -4.55 19.95
C LEU A 244 7.82 -3.88 19.21
N PRO A 245 8.01 -3.44 17.94
CA PRO A 245 6.91 -2.91 17.16
C PRO A 245 6.07 -4.05 16.57
N TRP A 246 4.78 -4.07 16.91
CA TRP A 246 3.80 -5.02 16.38
C TRP A 246 2.88 -4.39 15.35
N THR A 247 2.46 -5.21 14.38
CA THR A 247 1.59 -4.78 13.29
C THR A 247 0.12 -5.01 13.66
N SER A 248 -0.62 -3.93 13.90
CA SER A 248 -2.08 -3.89 13.90
C SER A 248 -2.56 -2.93 12.79
N VAL A 249 -3.73 -2.31 12.92
CA VAL A 249 -4.18 -1.20 12.04
C VAL A 249 -3.15 -0.06 12.03
N SER A 250 -2.52 0.17 13.18
CA SER A 250 -1.36 1.05 13.37
C SER A 250 -0.23 0.28 14.04
N ALA A 251 0.99 0.81 13.97
CA ALA A 251 2.11 0.30 14.75
C ALA A 251 1.77 0.42 16.24
N VAL A 252 1.84 -0.70 16.97
CA VAL A 252 1.64 -0.71 18.43
C VAL A 252 2.89 -1.25 19.12
N PRO A 253 3.30 -0.66 20.25
CA PRO A 253 4.44 -1.14 21.02
C PRO A 253 4.01 -2.34 21.88
N LEU A 254 4.78 -3.42 21.83
CA LEU A 254 4.67 -4.57 22.74
C LEU A 254 5.95 -4.70 23.55
N VAL A 255 5.87 -5.25 24.74
CA VAL A 255 7.04 -5.56 25.58
C VAL A 255 7.40 -7.03 25.38
N GLU A 256 8.68 -7.31 25.09
CA GLU A 256 9.18 -8.69 24.91
C GLU A 256 8.86 -9.55 26.15
N GLY A 257 8.20 -10.69 25.95
CA GLY A 257 7.80 -11.61 27.02
C GLY A 257 6.59 -11.17 27.86
N ARG A 258 5.85 -10.14 27.43
CA ARG A 258 4.57 -9.71 28.01
C ARG A 258 3.53 -9.44 26.92
N GLU A 259 3.62 -10.13 25.79
CA GLU A 259 2.76 -9.89 24.63
C GLU A 259 1.27 -10.13 24.93
N GLU A 260 0.96 -11.04 25.86
CA GLU A 260 -0.39 -11.39 26.31
C GLU A 260 -1.13 -10.23 26.97
N LYS A 261 -0.38 -9.26 27.52
CA LYS A 261 -0.94 -8.09 28.19
C LYS A 261 -1.26 -6.95 27.21
N GLY A 262 -1.07 -7.18 25.91
CA GLY A 262 -1.37 -6.22 24.86
C GLY A 262 -0.38 -5.03 24.79
N PRO A 263 -0.77 -3.94 24.09
CA PRO A 263 0.09 -2.79 23.85
C PRO A 263 0.55 -2.09 25.14
N GLN A 264 1.86 -1.89 25.27
CA GLN A 264 2.48 -1.29 26.45
C GLN A 264 3.66 -0.39 26.08
N VAL A 265 3.76 0.73 26.78
CA VAL A 265 4.94 1.62 26.77
C VAL A 265 5.36 1.82 28.23
N PRO A 266 6.13 0.89 28.80
CA PRO A 266 6.53 1.00 30.19
C PRO A 266 7.55 2.15 30.32
N LEU A 267 7.19 3.16 31.11
CA LEU A 267 8.00 4.34 31.37
C LEU A 267 7.87 4.66 32.86
N ARG A 268 8.95 5.13 33.48
CA ARG A 268 8.88 5.74 34.79
C ARG A 268 8.66 7.24 34.58
N ALA A 269 7.63 7.78 35.23
CA ALA A 269 7.32 9.20 35.18
C ALA A 269 7.32 9.78 36.60
N THR A 270 8.03 10.89 36.79
CA THR A 270 8.01 11.70 38.02
C THR A 270 7.53 13.09 37.66
N PHE A 271 6.93 13.82 38.61
CA PHE A 271 6.55 15.22 38.35
C PHE A 271 7.80 16.08 38.16
N ALA A 272 7.79 16.93 37.14
CA ALA A 272 8.77 17.98 36.97
C ALA A 272 8.62 18.98 38.14
N GLN A 273 9.72 19.23 38.85
CA GLN A 273 9.78 20.21 39.94
C GLN A 273 9.94 21.63 39.41
#